data_AF-A0A396I2H1-F1
#
_entry.id   AF-A0A396I2H1-F1
#
_cell.length_a   1.000
_cell.length_b   1.000
_cell.length_c   1.000
_cell.angle_alpha   90.00
_cell.angle_beta   90.00
_cell.angle_gamma   90.00
#
_symmetry.space_group_name_H-M   'P 1'
#
loop_
_entity.id
_entity.type
_entity.pdbx_description
1 polymer ?
#
loop_
_entity_poly.entity_id
_entity_poly.type
_entity_poly.pdbx_seq_one_letter_code
_entity_poly.pdbx_strand_id
1 'polypeptide(L)' 'MQIERKKNMVETLKLVYVLILFYSIFLGIIVCNSSGITYFDVRCEKDKDCPKPPRINIRINIRCRKGFCVQI' A
#
# COMPACT_ATOMS: atom_id res chain seq x y z
N MET A 1 -28.69 -34.84 -7.94
CA MET A 1 -27.61 -34.28 -8.79
C MET A 1 -27.46 -32.75 -8.75
N GLN A 2 -28.55 -31.96 -8.66
CA GLN A 2 -28.45 -30.47 -8.59
C GLN A 2 -27.89 -29.92 -7.26
N ILE A 3 -28.01 -30.67 -6.16
CA ILE A 3 -27.55 -30.26 -4.82
C ILE A 3 -26.01 -30.32 -4.71
N GLU A 4 -25.37 -31.34 -5.28
CA GLU A 4 -23.89 -31.39 -5.36
C GLU A 4 -23.33 -30.25 -6.21
N ARG A 5 -23.97 -29.91 -7.35
CA ARG A 5 -23.55 -28.77 -8.17
C ARG A 5 -23.66 -27.44 -7.43
N LYS A 6 -24.71 -27.24 -6.61
CA LYS A 6 -24.83 -26.07 -5.73
C LYS A 6 -23.74 -26.04 -4.65
N LYS A 7 -23.41 -27.19 -4.06
CA LYS A 7 -22.35 -27.30 -3.04
C LYS A 7 -20.98 -26.92 -3.61
N ASN A 8 -20.65 -27.42 -4.81
CA ASN A 8 -19.41 -27.08 -5.50
C ASN A 8 -19.33 -25.60 -5.86
N MET A 9 -20.43 -25.00 -6.34
CA MET A 9 -20.46 -23.57 -6.67
C MET A 9 -20.22 -22.70 -5.42
N VAL A 10 -20.83 -23.06 -4.29
CA VAL A 10 -20.62 -22.37 -3.00
C VAL A 10 -19.18 -22.51 -2.52
N GLU A 11 -18.56 -23.68 -2.70
CA GLU A 11 -17.19 -23.94 -2.29
C GLU A 11 -16.17 -23.22 -3.19
N THR A 12 -16.40 -23.19 -4.50
CA THR A 12 -15.61 -22.39 -5.44
C THR A 12 -15.75 -20.89 -5.15
N LEU A 13 -16.96 -20.40 -4.85
CA LEU A 13 -17.19 -19.00 -4.48
C LEU A 13 -16.46 -18.63 -3.17
N LYS A 14 -16.40 -19.54 -2.19
CA LYS A 14 -15.62 -19.35 -0.97
C LYS A 14 -14.12 -19.25 -1.26
N LEU A 15 -13.58 -20.12 -2.11
CA LEU A 15 -12.17 -20.07 -2.50
C LEU A 15 -11.84 -18.77 -3.25
N VAL A 16 -12.67 -18.37 -4.20
CA VAL A 16 -12.53 -17.11 -4.94
C VAL A 16 -12.57 -15.91 -3.98
N TYR A 17 -13.48 -15.92 -3.00
CA TYR A 17 -13.55 -14.86 -1.99
C TYR A 17 -12.26 -14.75 -1.17
N VAL A 18 -11.71 -15.87 -0.70
CA VAL A 18 -10.43 -15.89 0.04
C VAL A 18 -9.29 -15.35 -0.82
N LEU A 19 -9.21 -15.75 -2.09
CA LEU A 19 -8.20 -15.25 -3.03
C LEU A 19 -8.32 -13.74 -3.25
N ILE A 20 -9.54 -13.22 -3.49
CA ILE A 20 -9.78 -11.78 -3.65
C ILE A 20 -9.35 -11.03 -2.39
N LEU A 21 -9.68 -11.56 -1.21
CA LEU A 21 -9.33 -10.94 0.06
C LEU A 21 -7.80 -10.89 0.24
N PHE A 22 -7.11 -11.98 -0.10
CA PHE A 22 -5.66 -12.05 -0.11
C PHE A 22 -5.08 -11.00 -1.06
N TYR A 23 -5.46 -11.00 -2.34
CA TYR A 23 -4.97 -9.99 -3.30
C TYR A 23 -5.25 -8.55 -2.88
N SER A 24 -6.40 -8.28 -2.23
CA SER A 24 -6.72 -6.94 -1.74
C SER A 24 -5.79 -6.49 -0.62
N ILE A 25 -5.44 -7.39 0.32
CA ILE A 25 -4.47 -7.10 1.38
C ILE A 25 -3.09 -6.84 0.78
N PHE A 26 -2.63 -7.70 -0.14
CA PHE A 26 -1.34 -7.52 -0.81
C PHE A 26 -1.29 -6.22 -1.59
N LEU A 27 -2.36 -5.90 -2.33
CA LEU A 27 -2.46 -4.64 -3.06
C LEU A 27 -2.39 -3.44 -2.12
N GLY A 28 -3.09 -3.49 -0.98
CA GLY A 28 -3.01 -2.45 0.05
C GLY A 28 -1.59 -2.25 0.58
N ILE A 29 -0.88 -3.34 0.89
CA ILE A 29 0.52 -3.29 1.33
C ILE A 29 1.43 -2.67 0.25
N ILE A 30 1.25 -3.05 -1.02
CA ILE A 30 2.04 -2.52 -2.13
C ILE A 30 1.79 -1.02 -2.31
N VAL A 31 0.53 -0.57 -2.29
CA VAL A 31 0.18 0.86 -2.43
C VAL A 31 0.72 1.69 -1.27
N CYS A 32 0.61 1.19 -0.03
CA CYS A 32 1.16 1.87 1.15
C CYS A 32 2.69 1.96 1.10
N ASN A 33 3.39 0.89 0.69
CA ASN A 33 4.86 0.93 0.58
C ASN A 33 5.34 1.76 -0.61
N SER A 34 4.68 1.68 -1.76
CA SER A 34 5.06 2.45 -2.95
C SER A 34 4.90 3.95 -2.73
N SER A 35 3.83 4.37 -2.04
CA SER A 35 3.66 5.80 -1.72
C SER A 35 4.77 6.27 -0.80
N GLY A 36 5.12 5.50 0.24
CA GLY A 36 6.30 5.74 1.08
C GLY A 36 7.58 5.93 0.26
N ILE A 37 7.99 4.92 -0.51
CA ILE A 37 9.26 4.90 -1.26
C ILE A 37 9.46 6.13 -2.15
N THR A 38 8.39 6.63 -2.80
CA THR A 38 8.48 7.84 -3.65
C THR A 38 8.83 9.11 -2.88
N TYR A 39 8.50 9.21 -1.59
CA TYR A 39 8.95 10.32 -0.74
C TYR A 39 10.41 10.17 -0.32
N PHE A 40 10.92 8.93 -0.23
CA PHE A 40 12.25 8.65 0.30
C PHE A 40 13.38 8.71 -0.74
N ASP A 41 13.06 8.51 -2.02
CA ASP A 41 14.05 8.53 -3.12
C ASP A 41 14.23 9.93 -3.76
N VAL A 42 13.62 10.96 -3.17
CA VAL A 42 13.80 12.34 -3.63
C VAL A 42 15.15 12.84 -3.16
N ARG A 43 16.02 13.18 -4.12
CA ARG A 43 17.30 13.82 -3.86
C ARG A 43 17.07 15.25 -3.34
N CYS A 44 17.72 15.60 -2.24
CA CYS A 44 17.58 16.89 -1.57
C CYS A 44 18.93 17.46 -1.15
N GLU A 45 19.03 18.78 -1.04
CA GLU A 45 20.19 19.46 -0.45
C GLU A 45 19.81 20.13 0.87
N LYS A 46 18.57 20.64 0.95
CA LYS A 46 18.00 21.32 2.12
C LYS A 46 16.66 20.71 2.47
N ASP A 47 16.24 20.82 3.73
CA ASP A 47 14.95 20.31 4.21
C ASP A 47 13.73 20.88 3.43
N LYS A 48 13.90 22.05 2.80
CA LYS A 48 12.85 22.70 2.00
C LYS A 48 12.61 22.05 0.64
N ASP A 49 13.57 21.27 0.16
CA ASP A 49 13.49 20.57 -1.13
C ASP A 49 12.62 19.31 -1.01
N CYS A 50 12.39 18.83 0.20
CA CYS A 50 11.55 17.67 0.43
C CYS A 50 10.07 18.02 0.27
N PRO A 51 9.31 17.19 -0.49
CA PRO A 51 7.88 17.38 -0.65
C PRO A 51 7.19 17.28 0.71
N LYS A 52 6.35 18.26 1.03
CA LYS A 52 5.51 18.18 2.23
C LYS A 52 4.49 17.07 2.01
N PRO A 53 4.32 16.15 2.98
CA PRO A 53 3.34 15.09 2.84
C PRO A 53 1.95 15.71 2.58
N PRO A 54 1.13 15.10 1.71
CA PRO A 54 -0.24 15.54 1.50
C PRO A 54 -0.97 15.54 2.84
N ARG A 55 -1.88 16.52 3.03
CA ARG A 55 -2.65 16.74 4.26
C ARG A 55 -3.68 15.63 4.56
N ILE A 56 -3.38 14.39 4.22
CA ILE A 56 -4.18 13.22 4.58
C ILE A 56 -3.65 12.76 5.93
N ASN A 57 -4.20 13.27 7.03
CA ASN A 57 -4.16 12.79 8.44
C ASN A 57 -2.90 12.08 9.00
N ILE A 58 -1.75 12.16 8.34
CA ILE A 58 -0.49 11.51 8.70
C ILE A 58 0.54 12.63 8.68
N ARG A 59 0.85 13.14 9.87
CA ARG A 59 1.80 14.23 10.07
C ARG A 59 3.21 13.65 9.99
N ILE A 60 3.70 13.44 8.78
CA ILE A 60 5.03 12.88 8.53
C ILE A 60 6.07 14.01 8.59
N ASN A 61 7.01 13.96 9.52
CA ASN A 61 8.15 14.88 9.53
C ASN A 61 9.21 14.39 8.54
N ILE A 62 9.24 14.96 7.34
CA ILE A 62 10.24 14.64 6.32
C ILE A 62 11.39 15.65 6.43
N ARG A 63 12.64 15.16 6.51
CA ARG A 63 13.86 15.98 6.49
C ARG A 63 14.87 15.44 5.50
N CYS A 64 15.80 16.29 5.07
CA CYS A 64 16.89 15.88 4.20
C CYS A 64 18.02 15.25 5.01
N ARG A 65 18.35 13.98 4.73
CA ARG A 65 19.49 13.26 5.32
C ARG A 65 20.31 12.58 4.23
N LYS A 66 21.63 12.80 4.26
CA LYS A 66 22.59 12.20 3.30
C LYS A 66 22.21 12.42 1.83
N GLY A 67 21.56 13.54 1.52
CA GLY A 67 21.14 13.88 0.17
C GLY A 67 19.80 13.31 -0.27
N PHE A 68 19.05 12.68 0.65
CA PHE A 68 17.73 12.09 0.38
C PHE A 68 16.70 12.50 1.43
N CYS A 69 15.45 12.64 1.02
CA CYS A 69 14.35 12.94 1.93
C CYS A 69 14.01 11.71 2.77
N VAL A 70 13.93 11.86 4.09
CA VAL A 70 13.56 10.77 5.00
C VAL A 70 12.59 11.23 6.07
N GLN A 71 11.62 10.37 6.38
CA GLN A 71 10.76 10.46 7.56
C GLN A 71 11.57 10.27 8.85
N ILE A 72 11.34 11.15 9.82
CA ILE A 72 11.88 11.13 11.19
C ILE A 72 10.73 11.19 12.19
#